data_AF-A0A7Y2Q5H0-F1
#
_entry.id   AF-A0A7Y2Q5H0-F1
#
_cell.length_a   1.000
_cell.length_b   1.000
_cell.length_c   1.000
_cell.angle_alpha   90.00
_cell.angle_beta   90.00
_cell.angle_gamma   90.00
#
_symmetry.space_group_name_H-M   'P 1'
#
loop_
_entity.id
_entity.type
_entity.pdbx_description
1 polymer ?
#
loop_
_entity_poly.entity_id
_entity_poly.type
_entity_poly.pdbx_seq_one_letter_code
_entity_poly.pdbx_strand_id
1 'polypeptide(L)' 'MDPMLTITDVSRRSGVASSALRFYEERGLISSERAGSEHRRYHRSVLRR' A
#
# COMPACT_ATOMS: atom_id res chain seq x y z
N MET A 1 -6.14 14.31 -7.95
CA MET A 1 -5.20 13.19 -8.17
C MET A 1 -4.66 12.78 -6.81
N ASP A 2 -5.18 11.69 -6.23
CA ASP A 2 -4.63 11.16 -4.97
C ASP A 2 -3.28 10.51 -5.31
N PRO A 3 -2.16 10.94 -4.71
CA PRO A 3 -0.85 10.42 -5.09
C PRO A 3 -0.75 8.95 -4.68
N MET A 4 -0.54 8.06 -5.65
CA MET A 4 -0.34 6.65 -5.40
C MET A 4 1.03 6.40 -4.75
N LEU A 5 1.03 5.79 -3.58
CA LEU A 5 2.20 5.56 -2.74
C LEU A 5 2.78 4.17 -2.98
N THR A 6 4.10 4.03 -2.89
CA THR A 6 4.70 2.69 -2.88
C THR A 6 4.47 2.02 -1.51
N ILE A 7 4.63 0.70 -1.44
CA ILE A 7 4.56 -0.02 -0.16
C ILE A 7 5.55 0.54 0.88
N THR A 8 6.70 1.02 0.42
CA THR A 8 7.73 1.64 1.25
C THR A 8 7.28 2.99 1.78
N ASP A 9 6.63 3.81 0.96
CA ASP A 9 6.08 5.11 1.39
C ASP A 9 4.94 4.94 2.38
N VAL A 10 4.04 3.97 2.14
CA VAL A 10 2.96 3.63 3.07
C VAL A 10 3.54 3.14 4.40
N SER A 11 4.55 2.28 4.35
CA SER A 11 5.24 1.77 5.53
C SER A 11 5.88 2.89 6.36
N ARG A 12 6.63 3.80 5.70
CA ARG A 12 7.24 4.96 6.36
C ARG A 12 6.21 5.92 6.96
N ARG A 13 5.04 6.08 6.35
CA ARG A 13 4.00 7.01 6.81
C ARG A 13 3.11 6.45 7.92
N SER A 14 2.74 5.17 7.84
CA SER A 14 1.89 4.50 8.84
C SER A 14 2.67 3.92 10.00
N GLY A 15 3.99 3.72 9.85
CA GLY A 15 4.78 2.93 10.78
C GLY A 15 4.50 1.42 10.70
N VAL A 16 3.70 0.97 9.71
CA VAL A 16 3.38 -0.44 9.50
C VAL A 16 4.44 -1.08 8.62
N ALA A 17 4.96 -2.23 9.04
CA ALA A 17 5.97 -2.95 8.26
C ALA A 17 5.45 -3.32 6.85
N SER A 18 6.32 -3.23 5.84
CA SER A 18 5.98 -3.59 4.46
C SER A 18 5.51 -5.03 4.32
N SER A 19 5.98 -5.94 5.19
CA SER A 19 5.51 -7.32 5.29
C SER A 19 4.07 -7.41 5.79
N ALA A 20 3.69 -6.61 6.79
CA ALA A 20 2.32 -6.54 7.28
C ALA A 20 1.37 -5.97 6.22
N LEU A 21 1.82 -4.99 5.42
CA LEU A 21 1.05 -4.49 4.28
C LEU A 21 0.80 -5.62 3.25
N ARG A 22 1.82 -6.41 2.90
CA ARG A 22 1.63 -7.59 2.02
C ARG A 22 0.66 -8.60 2.61
N PHE A 23 0.76 -8.87 3.91
CA PHE A 23 -0.15 -9.78 4.61
C PHE A 23 -1.61 -9.28 4.57
N TYR A 24 -1.82 -7.98 4.75
CA TYR A 24 -3.16 -7.37 4.63
C TYR A 24 -3.68 -7.41 3.19
N GLU A 25 -2.80 -7.26 2.21
CA GLU A 25 -3.15 -7.36 0.79
C GLU A 25 -3.55 -8.79 0.42
N GLU A 26 -2.78 -9.79 0.84
CA GLU A 26 -3.10 -11.21 0.66
C GLU A 26 -4.42 -11.60 1.33
N ARG A 27 -4.75 -10.93 2.45
CA ARG A 27 -6.04 -11.11 3.15
C ARG A 27 -7.18 -10.28 2.57
N GLY A 28 -6.95 -9.46 1.55
CA GLY A 28 -7.96 -8.58 0.96
C GLY A 28 -8.41 -7.42 1.87
N LEU A 29 -7.65 -7.11 2.92
CA LEU A 29 -7.92 -5.98 3.83
C LEU A 29 -7.51 -4.63 3.22
N ILE A 30 -6.53 -4.65 2.33
CA ILE A 30 -6.07 -3.47 1.60
C ILE A 30 -6.03 -3.77 0.10
N SER A 31 -6.36 -2.78 -0.72
CA SER A 31 -6.29 -2.88 -2.18
C SER A 31 -5.03 -2.18 -2.68
N SER A 32 -4.27 -2.87 -3.53
CA SER A 32 -3.18 -2.30 -4.31
C SER A 32 -3.60 -2.14 -5.76
N GLU A 33 -3.10 -1.10 -6.41
CA GLU A 33 -3.20 -0.94 -7.85
C GLU A 33 -1.89 -1.39 -8.49
N ARG A 34 -2.01 -2.25 -9.50
CA ARG A 34 -0.87 -2.62 -10.34
C ARG A 34 -0.60 -1.47 -11.29
N ALA A 35 0.39 -0.66 -10.96
CA ALA A 35 1.05 0.15 -11.98
C ALA A 35 1.79 -0.83 -12.90
N GLY A 36 1.40 -0.88 -14.17
CA GLY A 36 1.94 -1.78 -15.17
C GLY A 36 3.46 -1.86 -15.07
N SER A 37 3.95 -3.08 -14.86
CA SER A 37 5.36 -3.43 -14.59
C SER A 37 5.94 -2.89 -13.28
N GLU A 38 6.20 -3.82 -12.37
CA GLU A 38 7.22 -3.78 -11.30
C GLU A 38 6.80 -3.32 -9.90
N HIS A 39 5.96 -2.29 -9.71
CA HIS A 39 5.68 -1.78 -8.37
C HIS A 39 4.19 -1.70 -8.02
N ARG A 40 3.80 -2.38 -6.93
CA ARG A 40 2.47 -2.24 -6.32
C ARG A 40 2.35 -0.83 -5.75
N ARG A 41 1.32 -0.11 -6.18
CA ARG A 41 0.99 1.19 -5.61
C ARG A 41 -0.27 1.10 -4.75
N TYR A 42 -0.29 1.91 -3.71
CA TYR A 42 -1.32 1.94 -2.69
C TYR A 42 -1.90 3.33 -2.64
N HIS A 43 -3.22 3.41 -2.52
CA HIS A 43 -3.87 4.69 -2.28
C HIS A 43 -3.56 5.23 -0.89
N ARG A 44 -3.60 6.55 -0.72
CA ARG A 44 -3.53 7.16 0.62
C ARG A 44 -4.71 6.71 1.49
N SER A 45 -5.83 6.26 0.89
CA SER A 45 -6.97 5.71 1.63
C SER A 45 -6.59 4.53 2.54
N VAL A 46 -5.54 3.78 2.20
CA VAL A 46 -5.02 2.67 3.03
C VAL A 46 -4.48 3.16 4.38
N LEU A 47 -4.09 4.43 4.48
CA LEU A 47 -3.60 5.08 5.70
C LEU A 47 -4.72 5.65 6.60
N ARG A 48 -6.00 5.57 6.21
CA ARG A 48 -7.11 6.29 6.85
C ARG A 48 -8.06 5.41 7.69
N ARG A 49 -7.61 4.27 8.21
CA ARG A 49 -8.37 3.48 9.20
C ARG A 49 -7.61 3.48 10.52
#